data_AF-A0A3S0PRG0-F1
#
_entry.id   AF-A0A3S0PRG0-F1
#
_cell.length_a   1.000
_cell.length_b   1.000
_cell.length_c   1.000
_cell.angle_alpha   90.00
_cell.angle_beta   90.00
_cell.angle_gamma   90.00
#
_symmetry.space_group_name_H-M   'P 1'
#
loop_
_entity.id
_entity.type
_entity.pdbx_description
1 polymer ?
#
loop_
_entity_poly.entity_id
_entity_poly.type
_entity_poly.pdbx_seq_one_letter_code
_entity_poly.pdbx_strand_id
1 'polypeptide(L)'
;MTTWNLTPMQRHVLICNGATCMGAGAEEVTQQIRDEIRINKLDDVIHTSRTRCNGRCKDKCVVIDYPKGTWYSVQQEKTARAIVHENVSYENIIYSMEQGVRLRGDSRIKGIDKYRQRKGKKHPAVLFVGHGSRLEAGNEEVRQFIEQMRSKMDPSLLVETCFLEFASPNIDDGIQRCIELGADEIHVIPIILLHAGHSKLHIPAEIEEARHQFPEIRFTYGQTIGIHDEIFTILKERLQEVGFDANATNEHTAILLIARGSSDVDAKESFYQISSILAEQVNVPIFESAFMGVTTPTVGQGIARCVELGAKKIIMLPYFLFTGILMERMARMAQEFSASYASVEIVIADYFGYHPKLQNVLLERLQQAMDGTSTGMQDLENFRQYVKEYGYEHHHH
;
A
#
# COMPACT_ATOMS: atom_id res chain seq x y z
N MET A 1 22.04 -6.59 27.57
CA MET A 1 23.20 -6.15 28.38
C MET A 1 24.39 -6.01 27.45
N THR A 2 24.84 -4.79 27.19
CA THR A 2 26.08 -4.57 26.43
C THR A 2 27.28 -4.96 27.28
N THR A 3 28.15 -5.82 26.76
CA THR A 3 29.35 -6.34 27.42
C THR A 3 30.48 -5.32 27.59
N TRP A 4 30.28 -4.07 27.16
CA TRP A 4 31.31 -3.02 27.10
C TRP A 4 30.86 -1.77 27.85
N ASN A 5 31.73 -1.25 28.72
CA ASN A 5 31.55 0.06 29.35
C ASN A 5 31.97 1.14 28.34
N LEU A 6 30.99 1.80 27.70
CA LEU A 6 31.23 2.85 26.70
C LEU A 6 31.30 4.25 27.31
N THR A 7 31.18 4.41 28.63
CA THR A 7 31.26 5.72 29.31
C THR A 7 32.57 6.48 29.04
N PRO A 8 33.77 5.85 28.97
CA PRO A 8 35.01 6.56 28.65
C PRO A 8 35.23 6.80 27.15
N MET A 9 34.35 6.30 26.27
CA MET A 9 34.50 6.41 24.82
C MET A 9 34.46 7.87 24.36
N GLN A 10 35.47 8.29 23.61
CA GLN A 10 35.58 9.62 23.03
C GLN A 10 35.33 9.61 21.53
N ARG A 11 35.72 8.53 20.85
CA ARG A 11 35.61 8.39 19.40
C ARG A 11 34.98 7.06 19.01
N HIS A 12 34.21 7.08 17.92
CA HIS A 12 33.60 5.88 17.35
C HIS A 12 33.92 5.80 15.86
N VAL A 13 34.71 4.79 15.52
CA VAL A 13 35.16 4.54 14.15
C VAL A 13 34.26 3.49 13.51
N LEU A 14 33.48 3.90 12.52
CA LEU A 14 32.59 3.03 11.75
C LEU A 14 33.30 2.58 10.46
N ILE A 15 33.29 1.27 10.21
CA ILE A 15 34.02 0.66 9.10
C ILE A 15 33.02 -0.02 8.17
N CYS A 16 33.01 0.38 6.90
CA CYS A 16 32.04 -0.14 5.92
C CYS A 16 32.40 -1.56 5.49
N ASN A 17 31.54 -2.52 5.80
CA ASN A 17 31.66 -3.91 5.35
C ASN A 17 30.63 -4.28 4.27
N GLY A 18 30.17 -3.29 3.49
CA GLY A 18 29.39 -3.58 2.28
C GLY A 18 30.19 -4.39 1.27
N ALA A 19 29.51 -5.19 0.42
CA ALA A 19 30.15 -6.14 -0.50
C ALA A 19 31.29 -5.54 -1.34
N THR A 20 31.14 -4.32 -1.82
CA THR A 20 32.17 -3.62 -2.60
C THR A 20 33.40 -3.23 -1.76
N CYS A 21 33.23 -2.83 -0.50
CA CYS A 21 34.36 -2.54 0.40
C CYS A 21 35.02 -3.85 0.85
N MET A 22 34.24 -4.91 1.13
CA MET A 22 34.79 -6.23 1.42
C MET A 22 35.66 -6.75 0.26
N GLY A 23 35.19 -6.61 -0.99
CA GLY A 23 35.98 -6.95 -2.17
C GLY A 23 37.20 -6.06 -2.42
N ALA A 24 37.35 -4.95 -1.68
CA ALA A 24 38.50 -4.04 -1.73
C ALA A 24 39.36 -4.10 -0.45
N GLY A 25 39.19 -5.12 0.39
CA GLY A 25 40.02 -5.35 1.56
C GLY A 25 39.53 -4.69 2.86
N ALA A 26 38.21 -4.51 3.04
CA ALA A 26 37.67 -3.90 4.26
C ALA A 26 37.92 -4.73 5.53
N GLU A 27 38.14 -6.05 5.39
CA GLU A 27 38.51 -6.91 6.52
C GLU A 27 39.90 -6.55 7.04
N GLU A 28 40.85 -6.38 6.13
CA GLU A 28 42.23 -5.96 6.42
C GLU A 28 42.26 -4.54 7.01
N VAL A 29 41.48 -3.61 6.45
CA VAL A 29 41.32 -2.25 7.01
C VAL A 29 40.78 -2.32 8.43
N THR A 30 39.79 -3.18 8.70
CA THR A 30 39.25 -3.35 10.05
C THR A 30 40.31 -3.86 11.00
N GLN A 31 41.09 -4.87 10.57
CA GLN A 31 42.13 -5.47 11.38
C GLN A 31 43.24 -4.46 11.69
N GLN A 32 43.68 -3.70 10.69
CA GLN A 32 44.73 -2.67 10.84
C GLN A 32 44.34 -1.56 11.82
N ILE A 33 43.09 -1.06 11.74
CA ILE A 33 42.59 -0.05 12.68
C ILE A 33 42.54 -0.61 14.10
N ARG A 34 41.99 -1.81 14.28
CA ARG A 34 41.89 -2.44 15.60
C ARG A 34 43.25 -2.79 16.19
N ASP A 35 44.19 -3.26 15.37
CA ASP A 35 45.55 -3.55 15.79
C ASP A 35 46.28 -2.27 16.23
N GLU A 36 46.11 -1.17 15.49
CA GLU A 36 46.69 0.12 15.85
C GLU A 36 46.10 0.67 17.15
N ILE A 37 44.78 0.57 17.37
CA ILE A 37 44.13 0.93 18.65
C ILE A 37 44.74 0.13 19.80
N ARG A 38 44.86 -1.20 19.63
CA ARG A 38 45.40 -2.10 20.66
C ARG A 38 46.87 -1.82 20.98
N ILE A 39 47.71 -1.62 19.97
CA ILE A 39 49.15 -1.33 20.15
C ILE A 39 49.34 -0.05 20.96
N ASN A 40 48.49 0.95 20.73
CA ASN A 40 48.55 2.23 21.43
C ASN A 40 47.70 2.27 22.72
N LYS A 41 47.07 1.14 23.10
CA LYS A 41 46.22 1.00 24.30
C LYS A 41 45.07 2.02 24.34
N LEU A 42 44.39 2.20 23.21
CA LEU A 42 43.30 3.17 23.04
C LEU A 42 41.90 2.53 23.10
N ASP A 43 41.80 1.25 23.47
CA ASP A 43 40.55 0.47 23.45
C ASP A 43 39.44 1.06 24.35
N ASP A 44 39.81 1.77 25.42
CA ASP A 44 38.85 2.41 26.34
C ASP A 44 38.26 3.71 25.78
N VAL A 45 38.92 4.35 24.80
CA VAL A 45 38.56 5.68 24.30
C VAL A 45 38.15 5.68 22.82
N ILE A 46 38.55 4.67 22.03
CA ILE A 46 38.15 4.51 20.63
C ILE A 46 37.42 3.18 20.46
N HIS A 47 36.14 3.25 20.14
CA HIS A 47 35.36 2.07 19.77
C HIS A 47 35.31 1.88 18.25
N THR A 48 35.19 0.63 17.79
CA THR A 48 35.02 0.32 16.36
C THR A 48 33.77 -0.51 16.11
N SER A 49 32.97 -0.13 15.11
CA SER A 49 31.85 -0.95 14.64
C SER A 49 31.93 -1.18 13.15
N ARG A 50 31.65 -2.42 12.74
CA ARG A 50 31.40 -2.73 11.34
C ARG A 50 29.99 -2.30 10.99
N THR A 51 29.82 -1.66 9.85
CA THR A 51 28.53 -1.25 9.33
C THR A 51 28.21 -2.01 8.05
N ARG A 52 26.93 -1.98 7.64
CA ARG A 52 26.54 -2.33 6.27
C ARG A 52 27.06 -1.25 5.29
N CYS A 53 26.63 -1.32 4.03
CA CYS A 53 27.05 -0.41 2.97
C CYS A 53 26.73 1.07 3.31
N ASN A 54 27.77 1.91 3.35
CA ASN A 54 27.65 3.37 3.55
C ASN A 54 27.48 4.15 2.23
N GLY A 55 27.19 3.47 1.11
CA GLY A 55 26.81 4.10 -0.15
C GLY A 55 27.91 4.86 -0.91
N ARG A 56 29.17 4.79 -0.47
CA ARG A 56 30.34 5.45 -1.08
C ARG A 56 31.27 4.46 -1.81
N CYS A 57 30.70 3.51 -2.58
CA CYS A 57 31.45 2.41 -3.20
C CYS A 57 32.63 2.82 -4.11
N LYS A 58 32.62 4.05 -4.65
CA LYS A 58 33.76 4.56 -5.45
C LYS A 58 35.00 4.92 -4.62
N ASP A 59 34.84 5.17 -3.33
CA ASP A 59 35.94 5.50 -2.40
C ASP A 59 36.31 4.31 -1.50
N LYS A 60 35.85 3.10 -1.86
CA LYS A 60 36.11 1.86 -1.11
C LYS A 60 37.62 1.72 -0.80
N CYS A 61 38.06 1.45 0.42
CA CYS A 61 37.26 1.19 1.62
C CYS A 61 36.89 2.47 2.38
N VAL A 62 35.71 2.48 3.01
CA VAL A 62 35.17 3.68 3.67
C VAL A 62 35.18 3.52 5.17
N VAL A 63 35.77 4.50 5.86
CA VAL A 63 35.83 4.59 7.32
C VAL A 63 35.33 5.96 7.77
N ILE A 64 34.57 6.00 8.86
CA ILE A 64 33.95 7.21 9.41
C ILE A 64 34.38 7.37 10.85
N ASP A 65 34.82 8.56 11.23
CA ASP A 65 35.26 8.87 12.60
C ASP A 65 34.34 9.91 13.24
N TYR A 66 33.63 9.49 14.28
CA TYR A 66 32.78 10.36 15.11
C TYR A 66 33.48 10.75 16.41
N PRO A 67 33.25 11.96 16.95
CA PRO A 67 32.14 12.88 16.61
C PRO A 67 32.41 13.84 15.45
N LYS A 68 33.65 13.94 14.97
CA LYS A 68 34.02 14.86 13.87
C LYS A 68 33.21 14.63 12.59
N GLY A 69 32.75 13.40 12.38
CA GLY A 69 32.01 13.03 11.18
C GLY A 69 32.89 13.06 9.94
N THR A 70 34.20 12.81 10.10
CA THR A 70 35.16 12.79 9.00
C THR A 70 35.12 11.43 8.32
N TRP A 71 35.06 11.44 6.99
CA TRP A 71 35.01 10.24 6.16
C TRP A 71 36.31 10.07 5.42
N TYR A 72 36.81 8.84 5.40
CA TYR A 72 38.09 8.47 4.83
C TYR A 72 37.93 7.42 3.73
N SER A 73 38.68 7.60 2.65
CA SER A 73 38.97 6.59 1.64
C SER A 73 40.25 5.88 2.05
N VAL A 74 40.15 4.58 2.34
CA VAL A 74 41.26 3.78 2.86
C VAL A 74 41.67 2.78 1.79
N GLN A 75 42.74 3.11 1.07
CA GLN A 75 43.33 2.28 0.02
C GLN A 75 44.59 1.54 0.49
N GLN A 76 45.19 2.02 1.58
CA GLN A 76 46.50 1.57 2.06
C GLN A 76 46.47 1.45 3.59
N GLU A 77 47.27 0.53 4.12
CA GLU A 77 47.43 0.32 5.56
C GLU A 77 47.87 1.58 6.31
N LYS A 78 48.76 2.38 5.71
CA LYS A 78 49.22 3.63 6.30
C LYS A 78 48.05 4.56 6.63
N THR A 79 47.05 4.64 5.73
CA THR A 79 45.85 5.45 5.93
C THR A 79 44.99 4.88 7.07
N ALA A 80 44.81 3.55 7.11
CA ALA A 80 44.04 2.88 8.16
C ALA A 80 44.61 3.19 9.56
N ARG A 81 45.94 3.09 9.71
CA ARG A 81 46.64 3.41 10.98
C ARG A 81 46.59 4.90 11.30
N ALA A 82 46.74 5.75 10.30
CA ALA A 82 46.72 7.21 10.48
C ALA A 82 45.38 7.74 11.00
N ILE A 83 44.25 7.05 10.75
CA ILE A 83 42.93 7.43 11.28
C ILE A 83 42.93 7.42 12.81
N VAL A 84 43.57 6.42 13.43
CA VAL A 84 43.65 6.30 14.90
C VAL A 84 44.30 7.54 15.52
N HIS A 85 45.34 8.06 14.86
CA HIS A 85 46.12 9.22 15.31
C HIS A 85 45.63 10.56 14.74
N GLU A 86 44.52 10.59 14.02
CA GLU A 86 43.95 11.79 13.39
C GLU A 86 44.92 12.51 12.44
N ASN A 87 45.89 11.79 11.88
CA ASN A 87 46.96 12.32 11.04
C ASN A 87 46.84 11.79 9.59
N VAL A 88 45.64 11.89 9.04
CA VAL A 88 45.33 11.39 7.70
C VAL A 88 45.63 12.46 6.65
N SER A 89 46.35 12.09 5.59
CA SER A 89 46.60 12.97 4.44
C SER A 89 45.28 13.47 3.84
N TYR A 90 45.24 14.76 3.49
CA TYR A 90 44.04 15.44 2.98
C TYR A 90 43.43 14.73 1.77
N GLU A 91 44.24 14.11 0.92
CA GLU A 91 43.80 13.37 -0.27
C GLU A 91 42.95 12.13 0.05
N ASN A 92 43.06 11.59 1.26
CA ASN A 92 42.29 10.45 1.73
C ASN A 92 41.02 10.85 2.48
N ILE A 93 40.77 12.16 2.66
CA ILE A 93 39.55 12.68 3.30
C ILE A 93 38.50 12.88 2.21
N ILE A 94 37.39 12.13 2.27
CA ILE A 94 36.27 12.27 1.32
C ILE A 94 35.32 13.39 1.75
N TYR A 95 35.12 13.58 3.06
CA TYR A 95 34.59 14.83 3.61
C TYR A 95 34.96 15.02 5.08
N SER A 96 35.02 16.29 5.48
CA SER A 96 35.13 16.70 6.87
C SER A 96 34.03 17.72 7.18
N MET A 97 33.53 17.70 8.40
CA MET A 97 32.57 18.68 8.91
C MET A 97 33.31 19.55 9.93
N GLU A 98 33.50 20.83 9.63
CA GLU A 98 33.98 21.81 10.62
C GLU A 98 32.90 22.87 10.82
N GLN A 99 32.47 23.06 12.08
CA GLN A 99 31.45 24.04 12.45
C GLN A 99 30.13 23.92 11.65
N GLY A 100 29.73 22.69 11.29
CA GLY A 100 28.52 22.44 10.50
C GLY A 100 28.67 22.68 9.00
N VAL A 101 29.86 23.07 8.53
CA VAL A 101 30.16 23.28 7.11
C VAL A 101 31.00 22.11 6.57
N ARG A 102 30.55 21.56 5.45
CA ARG A 102 31.27 20.50 4.73
C ARG A 102 32.46 21.10 3.99
N LEU A 103 33.68 20.76 4.40
CA LEU A 103 34.92 21.15 3.71
C LEU A 103 35.11 20.28 2.47
N ARG A 104 35.42 20.91 1.31
CA ARG A 104 35.38 20.31 -0.04
C ARG A 104 36.79 20.32 -0.67
N GLY A 105 37.26 19.17 -1.18
CA GLY A 105 38.51 19.07 -1.96
C GLY A 105 38.30 19.24 -3.49
N ASP A 106 39.32 19.74 -4.19
CA ASP A 106 39.24 20.16 -5.61
C ASP A 106 39.28 19.02 -6.64
N SER A 107 39.81 17.83 -6.30
CA SER A 107 39.92 16.69 -7.22
C SER A 107 38.60 15.91 -7.30
N ARG A 108 37.70 16.32 -8.20
CA ARG A 108 36.40 15.65 -8.39
C ARG A 108 36.46 14.49 -9.39
N ILE A 109 35.84 13.37 -9.01
CA ILE A 109 35.01 12.58 -9.94
C ILE A 109 33.55 12.90 -9.61
N LYS A 110 32.73 13.24 -10.61
CA LYS A 110 31.28 13.45 -10.49
C LYS A 110 30.66 12.28 -9.71
N GLY A 111 29.68 12.53 -8.84
CA GLY A 111 28.92 11.43 -8.23
C GLY A 111 28.39 10.53 -9.34
N ILE A 112 28.53 9.21 -9.20
CA ILE A 112 27.69 8.32 -10.01
C ILE A 112 26.32 8.45 -9.38
N ASP A 113 25.37 8.91 -10.18
CA ASP A 113 23.96 8.87 -9.83
C ASP A 113 23.62 7.40 -9.55
N LYS A 114 23.30 7.04 -8.30
CA LYS A 114 22.89 5.66 -7.98
C LYS A 114 21.60 5.30 -8.73
N TYR A 115 20.83 6.33 -9.10
CA TYR A 115 19.65 6.29 -9.94
C TYR A 115 20.00 6.76 -11.35
N ARG A 116 21.14 6.29 -11.89
CA ARG A 116 21.47 6.48 -13.30
C ARG A 116 20.26 6.03 -14.09
N GLN A 117 19.52 6.98 -14.68
CA GLN A 117 18.36 6.72 -15.54
C GLN A 117 18.70 5.53 -16.44
N ARG A 118 18.13 4.37 -16.14
CA ARG A 118 18.26 3.21 -16.99
C ARG A 118 17.50 3.56 -18.26
N LYS A 119 18.22 3.86 -19.35
CA LYS A 119 17.69 3.68 -20.70
C LYS A 119 17.58 2.17 -20.99
N GLY A 120 16.80 1.47 -20.17
CA GLY A 120 16.44 0.06 -20.30
C GLY A 120 14.91 -0.07 -20.39
N LYS A 121 14.41 -1.26 -20.70
CA LYS A 121 12.96 -1.53 -20.70
C LYS A 121 12.36 -1.08 -19.37
N LYS A 122 11.24 -0.36 -19.43
CA LYS A 122 10.45 0.00 -18.25
C LYS A 122 10.10 -1.28 -17.48
N HIS A 123 10.10 -1.20 -16.16
CA HIS A 123 9.68 -2.28 -15.26
C HIS A 123 8.43 -1.80 -14.53
N PRO A 124 7.24 -1.86 -15.17
CA PRO A 124 6.01 -1.45 -14.53
C PRO A 124 5.65 -2.42 -13.41
N ALA A 125 5.07 -1.87 -12.34
CA ALA A 125 4.43 -2.61 -11.28
C ALA A 125 2.96 -2.18 -11.14
N VAL A 126 2.11 -3.11 -10.75
CA VAL A 126 0.77 -2.83 -10.22
C VAL A 126 0.77 -3.15 -8.73
N LEU A 127 0.32 -2.18 -7.94
CA LEU A 127 0.07 -2.33 -6.52
C LEU A 127 -1.44 -2.30 -6.29
N PHE A 128 -2.02 -3.47 -6.03
CA PHE A 128 -3.43 -3.57 -5.69
C PHE A 128 -3.66 -3.22 -4.22
N VAL A 129 -4.57 -2.28 -3.96
CA VAL A 129 -4.84 -1.78 -2.60
C VAL A 129 -6.23 -2.22 -2.15
N GLY A 130 -6.29 -3.23 -1.29
CA GLY A 130 -7.53 -3.57 -0.58
C GLY A 130 -7.81 -2.59 0.57
N HIS A 131 -9.06 -2.49 1.02
CA HIS A 131 -9.34 -1.72 2.24
C HIS A 131 -8.73 -2.39 3.49
N GLY A 132 -8.73 -3.73 3.51
CA GLY A 132 -8.29 -4.56 4.62
C GLY A 132 -9.38 -4.80 5.67
N SER A 133 -9.24 -5.93 6.38
CA SER A 133 -10.22 -6.45 7.33
C SER A 133 -9.51 -6.97 8.57
N ARG A 134 -10.15 -6.82 9.74
CA ARG A 134 -9.70 -7.49 10.97
C ARG A 134 -9.91 -9.00 10.92
N LEU A 135 -10.79 -9.49 10.04
CA LEU A 135 -10.96 -10.91 9.77
C LEU A 135 -10.00 -11.31 8.65
N GLU A 136 -8.99 -12.12 8.99
CA GLU A 136 -7.92 -12.49 8.06
C GLU A 136 -8.43 -13.26 6.83
N ALA A 137 -9.52 -14.02 6.97
CA ALA A 137 -10.14 -14.71 5.84
C ALA A 137 -10.49 -13.74 4.69
N GLY A 138 -10.96 -12.52 5.00
CA GLY A 138 -11.25 -11.50 3.98
C GLY A 138 -10.00 -10.94 3.32
N ASN A 139 -8.89 -10.80 4.05
CA ASN A 139 -7.61 -10.36 3.48
C ASN A 139 -7.03 -11.44 2.55
N GLU A 140 -7.18 -12.70 2.94
CA GLU A 140 -6.72 -13.84 2.15
C GLU A 140 -7.52 -13.98 0.85
N GLU A 141 -8.83 -13.71 0.85
CA GLU A 141 -9.62 -13.68 -0.38
C GLU A 141 -9.10 -12.63 -1.37
N VAL A 142 -8.71 -11.45 -0.89
CA VAL A 142 -8.11 -10.41 -1.75
C VAL A 142 -6.81 -10.92 -2.38
N ARG A 143 -5.92 -11.51 -1.59
CA ARG A 143 -4.62 -12.02 -2.10
C ARG A 143 -4.84 -13.13 -3.13
N GLN A 144 -5.72 -14.09 -2.84
CA GLN A 144 -6.04 -15.19 -3.76
C GLN A 144 -6.72 -14.68 -5.03
N PHE A 145 -7.59 -13.68 -4.91
CA PHE A 145 -8.25 -13.07 -6.05
C PHE A 145 -7.25 -12.42 -7.01
N ILE A 146 -6.29 -11.65 -6.48
CA ILE A 146 -5.21 -11.07 -7.29
C ILE A 146 -4.29 -12.14 -7.87
N GLU A 147 -3.98 -13.20 -7.12
CA GLU A 147 -3.18 -14.32 -7.61
C GLU A 147 -3.84 -15.00 -8.83
N GLN A 148 -5.15 -15.25 -8.78
CA GLN A 148 -5.90 -15.81 -9.91
C GLN A 148 -5.85 -14.88 -11.14
N MET A 149 -5.90 -13.56 -10.91
CA MET A 149 -5.82 -12.57 -11.97
C MET A 149 -4.45 -12.47 -12.64
N ARG A 150 -3.35 -12.86 -11.97
CA ARG A 150 -1.99 -12.78 -12.55
C ARG A 150 -1.89 -13.46 -13.91
N SER A 151 -2.60 -14.58 -14.09
CA SER A 151 -2.63 -15.33 -15.35
C SER A 151 -3.19 -14.54 -16.55
N LYS A 152 -3.92 -13.44 -16.30
CA LYS A 152 -4.54 -12.56 -17.30
C LYS A 152 -3.76 -11.25 -17.51
N MET A 153 -2.66 -11.04 -16.80
CA MET A 153 -1.81 -9.85 -16.88
C MET A 153 -0.56 -10.12 -17.72
N ASP A 154 0.13 -9.05 -18.12
CA ASP A 154 1.45 -9.17 -18.74
C ASP A 154 2.42 -9.87 -17.76
N PRO A 155 3.06 -11.00 -18.15
CA PRO A 155 3.99 -11.72 -17.27
C PRO A 155 5.22 -10.90 -16.82
N SER A 156 5.51 -9.78 -17.48
CA SER A 156 6.57 -8.86 -17.12
C SER A 156 6.16 -7.78 -16.11
N LEU A 157 4.86 -7.65 -15.83
CA LEU A 157 4.32 -6.73 -14.83
C LEU A 157 4.60 -7.28 -13.42
N LEU A 158 5.23 -6.47 -12.57
CA LEU A 158 5.37 -6.79 -11.16
C LEU A 158 4.00 -6.62 -10.48
N VAL A 159 3.52 -7.62 -9.76
CA VAL A 159 2.19 -7.57 -9.11
C VAL A 159 2.38 -7.73 -7.62
N GLU A 160 1.97 -6.71 -6.87
CA GLU A 160 1.95 -6.70 -5.41
C GLU A 160 0.55 -6.36 -4.89
N THR A 161 0.29 -6.71 -3.63
CA THR A 161 -1.00 -6.47 -2.96
C THR A 161 -0.75 -5.96 -1.56
N CYS A 162 -1.42 -4.87 -1.20
CA CYS A 162 -1.36 -4.27 0.11
C CYS A 162 -2.75 -3.85 0.59
N PHE A 163 -2.81 -3.33 1.81
CA PHE A 163 -4.03 -2.91 2.46
C PHE A 163 -3.92 -1.50 2.99
N LEU A 164 -5.01 -0.76 2.88
CA LEU A 164 -5.13 0.58 3.41
C LEU A 164 -5.11 0.57 4.95
N GLU A 165 -5.87 -0.33 5.57
CA GLU A 165 -6.02 -0.43 7.03
C GLU A 165 -6.15 -1.89 7.48
N PHE A 166 -5.99 -2.13 8.79
CA PHE A 166 -6.28 -3.40 9.49
C PHE A 166 -5.49 -4.64 9.09
N ALA A 167 -4.70 -4.60 8.02
CA ALA A 167 -3.96 -5.72 7.49
C ALA A 167 -2.59 -5.27 6.96
N SER A 168 -1.68 -6.23 6.85
CA SER A 168 -0.35 -6.03 6.27
C SER A 168 -0.18 -6.89 5.02
N PRO A 169 0.67 -6.49 4.06
CA PRO A 169 1.49 -5.25 4.05
C PRO A 169 0.64 -3.98 3.88
N ASN A 170 1.09 -2.86 4.46
CA ASN A 170 0.45 -1.55 4.25
C ASN A 170 0.87 -0.94 2.89
N ILE A 171 0.36 0.25 2.55
CA ILE A 171 0.64 0.89 1.26
C ILE A 171 2.14 1.20 1.09
N ASP A 172 2.78 1.76 2.11
CA ASP A 172 4.23 2.05 2.12
C ASP A 172 5.07 0.77 1.91
N ASP A 173 4.78 -0.29 2.68
CA ASP A 173 5.41 -1.60 2.54
C ASP A 173 5.29 -2.12 1.09
N GLY A 174 4.10 -2.00 0.50
CA GLY A 174 3.80 -2.41 -0.87
C GLY A 174 4.55 -1.61 -1.93
N ILE A 175 4.64 -0.28 -1.75
CA ILE A 175 5.41 0.59 -2.64
C ILE A 175 6.90 0.26 -2.54
N GLN A 176 7.44 0.15 -1.32
CA GLN A 176 8.83 -0.20 -1.09
C GLN A 176 9.17 -1.54 -1.73
N ARG A 177 8.28 -2.53 -1.58
CA ARG A 177 8.44 -3.85 -2.20
C ARG A 177 8.52 -3.78 -3.72
N CYS A 178 7.64 -3.01 -4.37
CA CYS A 178 7.69 -2.78 -5.82
C CYS A 178 9.05 -2.18 -6.25
N ILE A 179 9.55 -1.19 -5.51
CA ILE A 179 10.84 -0.53 -5.77
C ILE A 179 12.01 -1.50 -5.59
N GLU A 180 12.01 -2.31 -4.54
CA GLU A 180 13.02 -3.35 -4.28
C GLU A 180 13.09 -4.40 -5.39
N LEU A 181 11.94 -4.70 -6.01
CA LEU A 181 11.83 -5.57 -7.18
C LEU A 181 12.29 -4.90 -8.49
N GLY A 182 12.63 -3.62 -8.44
CA GLY A 182 13.18 -2.86 -9.56
C GLY A 182 12.15 -2.12 -10.40
N ALA A 183 10.96 -1.86 -9.85
CA ALA A 183 9.95 -1.06 -10.53
C ALA A 183 10.46 0.37 -10.80
N ASP A 184 10.16 0.91 -11.97
CA ASP A 184 10.38 2.34 -12.32
C ASP A 184 9.07 3.12 -12.54
N GLU A 185 7.95 2.39 -12.50
CA GLU A 185 6.60 2.88 -12.65
C GLU A 185 5.67 2.00 -11.82
N ILE A 186 4.81 2.60 -10.99
CA ILE A 186 3.90 1.92 -10.08
C ILE A 186 2.47 2.43 -10.32
N HIS A 187 1.60 1.54 -10.77
CA HIS A 187 0.17 1.78 -10.93
C HIS A 187 -0.56 1.28 -9.67
N VAL A 188 -1.06 2.21 -8.87
CA VAL A 188 -1.78 1.91 -7.63
C VAL A 188 -3.26 1.75 -7.95
N ILE A 189 -3.79 0.52 -7.82
CA ILE A 189 -5.16 0.18 -8.22
C ILE A 189 -6.00 -0.15 -6.98
N PRO A 190 -6.94 0.71 -6.59
CA PRO A 190 -7.78 0.48 -5.41
C PRO A 190 -8.85 -0.60 -5.68
N ILE A 191 -8.87 -1.64 -4.87
CA ILE A 191 -9.95 -2.64 -4.84
C ILE A 191 -11.05 -2.13 -3.90
N ILE A 192 -11.71 -1.04 -4.32
CA ILE A 192 -12.73 -0.33 -3.55
C ILE A 192 -13.95 -0.11 -4.45
N LEU A 193 -15.14 -0.47 -3.96
CA LEU A 193 -16.39 -0.39 -4.72
C LEU A 193 -16.78 1.05 -5.05
N LEU A 194 -16.90 1.88 -4.01
CA LEU A 194 -17.44 3.23 -4.14
C LEU A 194 -16.41 4.25 -3.70
N HIS A 195 -16.46 5.39 -4.38
CA HIS A 195 -15.54 6.48 -4.17
C HIS A 195 -15.85 7.20 -2.85
N ALA A 196 -15.15 6.84 -1.77
CA ALA A 196 -15.38 7.35 -0.42
C ALA A 196 -14.15 8.09 0.12
N GLY A 197 -14.34 8.95 1.13
CA GLY A 197 -13.27 9.81 1.69
C GLY A 197 -11.91 9.12 1.91
N HIS A 198 -11.88 7.87 2.38
CA HIS A 198 -10.63 7.12 2.57
C HIS A 198 -9.86 6.88 1.26
N SER A 199 -10.52 6.60 0.13
CA SER A 199 -9.87 6.45 -1.18
C SER A 199 -9.51 7.80 -1.83
N LYS A 200 -10.14 8.89 -1.41
CA LYS A 200 -9.88 10.26 -1.91
C LYS A 200 -8.72 10.95 -1.20
N LEU A 201 -8.41 10.53 0.02
CA LEU A 201 -7.41 11.21 0.86
C LEU A 201 -6.27 10.29 1.25
N HIS A 202 -6.54 9.09 1.77
CA HIS A 202 -5.49 8.30 2.41
C HIS A 202 -4.58 7.63 1.37
N ILE A 203 -5.15 6.99 0.34
CA ILE A 203 -4.33 6.39 -0.73
C ILE A 203 -3.54 7.50 -1.48
N PRO A 204 -4.17 8.63 -1.88
CA PRO A 204 -3.43 9.77 -2.43
C PRO A 204 -2.32 10.31 -1.53
N ALA A 205 -2.53 10.39 -0.21
CA ALA A 205 -1.51 10.83 0.74
C ALA A 205 -0.28 9.93 0.73
N GLU A 206 -0.48 8.61 0.84
CA GLU A 206 0.61 7.62 0.80
C GLU A 206 1.37 7.68 -0.53
N ILE A 207 0.67 7.88 -1.66
CA ILE A 207 1.29 8.05 -2.98
C ILE A 207 2.12 9.34 -3.05
N GLU A 208 1.63 10.47 -2.55
CA GLU A 208 2.38 11.72 -2.57
C GLU A 208 3.61 11.67 -1.66
N GLU A 209 3.49 11.06 -0.48
CA GLU A 209 4.63 10.84 0.41
C GLU A 209 5.70 9.97 -0.25
N ALA A 210 5.30 8.84 -0.85
CA ALA A 210 6.21 8.01 -1.63
C ALA A 210 6.84 8.76 -2.80
N ARG A 211 6.10 9.65 -3.47
CA ARG A 211 6.63 10.48 -4.57
C ARG A 211 7.69 11.48 -4.09
N HIS A 212 7.57 11.97 -2.87
CA HIS A 212 8.60 12.81 -2.25
C HIS A 212 9.86 12.00 -1.90
N GLN A 213 9.69 10.78 -1.42
CA GLN A 213 10.80 9.88 -1.06
C GLN A 213 11.52 9.29 -2.29
N PHE A 214 10.78 9.00 -3.36
CA PHE A 214 11.26 8.33 -4.58
C PHE A 214 10.91 9.13 -5.85
N PRO A 215 11.54 10.30 -6.08
CA PRO A 215 11.19 11.21 -7.17
C PRO A 215 11.45 10.67 -8.58
N GLU A 216 12.25 9.60 -8.71
CA GLU A 216 12.52 8.91 -9.96
C GLU A 216 11.42 7.91 -10.38
N ILE A 217 10.56 7.51 -9.45
CA ILE A 217 9.48 6.54 -9.69
C ILE A 217 8.24 7.27 -10.21
N ARG A 218 7.67 6.78 -11.31
CA ARG A 218 6.37 7.27 -11.78
C ARG A 218 5.26 6.59 -11.02
N PHE A 219 4.37 7.36 -10.39
CA PHE A 219 3.16 6.84 -9.77
C PHE A 219 1.93 7.22 -10.59
N THR A 220 1.03 6.26 -10.78
CA THR A 220 -0.30 6.50 -11.34
C THR A 220 -1.34 5.93 -10.39
N TYR A 221 -2.38 6.71 -10.12
CA TYR A 221 -3.52 6.23 -9.32
C TYR A 221 -4.67 5.83 -10.23
N GLY A 222 -5.09 4.57 -10.09
CA GLY A 222 -6.25 4.02 -10.78
C GLY A 222 -7.56 4.46 -10.15
N GLN A 223 -8.58 4.64 -10.99
CA GLN A 223 -9.95 4.85 -10.54
C GLN A 223 -10.44 3.65 -9.70
N THR A 224 -11.30 3.91 -8.72
CA THR A 224 -12.07 2.87 -8.03
C THR A 224 -12.99 2.10 -8.99
N ILE A 225 -13.58 1.00 -8.53
CA ILE A 225 -14.52 0.20 -9.33
C ILE A 225 -15.68 1.09 -9.84
N GLY A 226 -16.34 1.81 -8.93
CA GLY A 226 -17.41 2.75 -9.24
C GLY A 226 -18.64 2.09 -9.85
N ILE A 227 -19.37 2.86 -10.66
CA ILE A 227 -20.53 2.40 -11.42
C ILE A 227 -20.03 1.73 -12.69
N HIS A 228 -20.32 0.45 -12.87
CA HIS A 228 -19.81 -0.34 -14.00
C HIS A 228 -20.77 -1.48 -14.35
N ASP A 229 -21.00 -1.73 -15.66
CA ASP A 229 -21.91 -2.76 -16.18
C ASP A 229 -21.65 -4.18 -15.65
N GLU A 230 -20.38 -4.56 -15.54
CA GLU A 230 -19.96 -5.83 -14.97
C GLU A 230 -20.38 -6.01 -13.51
N ILE A 231 -20.53 -4.92 -12.74
CA ILE A 231 -21.02 -4.98 -11.35
C ILE A 231 -22.51 -5.32 -11.32
N PHE A 232 -23.31 -4.76 -12.22
CA PHE A 232 -24.71 -5.14 -12.35
C PHE A 232 -24.86 -6.60 -12.81
N THR A 233 -23.94 -7.08 -13.64
CA THR A 233 -23.90 -8.49 -14.04
C THR A 233 -23.64 -9.40 -12.84
N ILE A 234 -22.65 -9.08 -11.99
CA ILE A 234 -22.39 -9.81 -10.73
C ILE A 234 -23.66 -9.84 -9.87
N LEU A 235 -24.27 -8.69 -9.62
CA LEU A 235 -25.46 -8.58 -8.75
C LEU A 235 -26.62 -9.44 -9.26
N LYS A 236 -26.86 -9.47 -10.58
CA LYS A 236 -27.91 -10.30 -11.18
C LYS A 236 -27.59 -11.80 -11.09
N GLU A 237 -26.33 -12.19 -11.30
CA GLU A 237 -25.91 -13.59 -11.13
C GLU A 237 -26.04 -14.04 -9.67
N ARG A 238 -25.67 -13.20 -8.70
CA ARG A 238 -25.87 -13.47 -7.26
C ARG A 238 -27.33 -13.61 -6.87
N LEU A 239 -28.23 -12.85 -7.51
CA LEU A 239 -29.67 -13.04 -7.36
C LEU A 239 -30.11 -14.41 -7.91
N GLN A 240 -29.66 -14.78 -9.10
CA GLN A 240 -30.03 -16.07 -9.73
C GLN A 240 -29.58 -17.27 -8.92
N GLU A 241 -28.40 -17.21 -8.30
CA GLU A 241 -27.85 -18.26 -7.44
C GLU A 241 -28.76 -18.60 -6.23
N VAL A 242 -29.55 -17.64 -5.75
CA VAL A 242 -30.54 -17.83 -4.67
C VAL A 242 -31.96 -18.07 -5.18
N GLY A 243 -32.08 -18.44 -6.46
CA GLY A 243 -33.34 -18.82 -7.09
C GLY A 243 -34.20 -17.64 -7.55
N PHE A 244 -33.63 -16.45 -7.76
CA PHE A 244 -34.32 -15.35 -8.43
C PHE A 244 -34.46 -15.62 -9.93
N ASP A 245 -35.70 -15.61 -10.43
CA ASP A 245 -35.95 -15.74 -11.88
C ASP A 245 -36.18 -14.37 -12.51
N ALA A 246 -35.22 -13.92 -13.32
CA ALA A 246 -35.29 -12.65 -14.02
C ALA A 246 -36.41 -12.58 -15.07
N ASN A 247 -36.96 -13.73 -15.50
CA ASN A 247 -38.05 -13.79 -16.49
C ASN A 247 -39.45 -13.86 -15.85
N ALA A 248 -39.52 -14.08 -14.54
CA ALA A 248 -40.79 -14.14 -13.81
C ALA A 248 -41.24 -12.75 -13.34
N THR A 249 -42.51 -12.63 -12.92
CA THR A 249 -43.07 -11.40 -12.34
C THR A 249 -42.64 -11.16 -10.90
N ASN A 250 -42.18 -12.21 -10.20
CA ASN A 250 -41.70 -12.14 -8.81
C ASN A 250 -42.67 -11.40 -7.86
N GLU A 251 -43.99 -11.59 -8.02
CA GLU A 251 -45.07 -10.78 -7.43
C GLU A 251 -45.04 -10.60 -5.90
N HIS A 252 -44.30 -11.43 -5.18
CA HIS A 252 -44.14 -11.36 -3.74
C HIS A 252 -42.68 -11.31 -3.26
N THR A 253 -41.74 -11.09 -4.17
CA THR A 253 -40.32 -11.01 -3.85
C THR A 253 -39.90 -9.55 -3.71
N ALA A 254 -39.19 -9.25 -2.63
CA ALA A 254 -38.45 -8.02 -2.47
C ALA A 254 -36.94 -8.28 -2.64
N ILE A 255 -36.24 -7.32 -3.24
CA ILE A 255 -34.78 -7.26 -3.19
C ILE A 255 -34.39 -6.12 -2.26
N LEU A 256 -33.55 -6.42 -1.27
CA LEU A 256 -32.94 -5.44 -0.38
C LEU A 256 -31.45 -5.35 -0.71
N LEU A 257 -31.03 -4.31 -1.44
CA LEU A 257 -29.63 -4.06 -1.74
C LEU A 257 -28.94 -3.45 -0.52
N ILE A 258 -27.86 -4.08 -0.04
CA ILE A 258 -27.22 -3.71 1.23
C ILE A 258 -25.78 -3.29 1.03
N ALA A 259 -25.45 -2.05 1.40
CA ALA A 259 -24.08 -1.56 1.46
C ALA A 259 -23.57 -1.40 2.90
N ARG A 260 -22.26 -1.15 3.04
CA ARG A 260 -21.66 -0.79 4.33
C ARG A 260 -22.25 0.51 4.91
N GLY A 261 -22.44 1.50 4.04
CA GLY A 261 -22.77 2.90 4.39
C GLY A 261 -21.52 3.77 4.56
N SER A 262 -21.69 5.07 4.35
CA SER A 262 -20.63 6.09 4.35
C SER A 262 -21.15 7.45 4.80
N SER A 263 -20.29 8.24 5.44
CA SER A 263 -20.55 9.67 5.71
C SER A 263 -20.32 10.53 4.46
N ASP A 264 -19.50 10.05 3.52
CA ASP A 264 -19.19 10.70 2.25
C ASP A 264 -20.44 10.78 1.36
N VAL A 265 -20.72 11.98 0.86
CA VAL A 265 -21.92 12.26 0.05
C VAL A 265 -21.85 11.56 -1.30
N ASP A 266 -20.71 11.63 -1.99
CA ASP A 266 -20.52 11.03 -3.32
C ASP A 266 -20.64 9.50 -3.27
N ALA A 267 -20.14 8.88 -2.19
CA ALA A 267 -20.29 7.45 -1.98
C ALA A 267 -21.76 7.05 -1.82
N LYS A 268 -22.55 7.84 -1.08
CA LYS A 268 -24.00 7.60 -0.93
C LYS A 268 -24.74 7.83 -2.25
N GLU A 269 -24.44 8.91 -2.95
CA GLU A 269 -25.05 9.22 -4.25
C GLU A 269 -24.77 8.12 -5.28
N SER A 270 -23.52 7.67 -5.38
CA SER A 270 -23.13 6.57 -6.27
C SER A 270 -23.85 5.28 -5.92
N PHE A 271 -24.01 4.96 -4.63
CA PHE A 271 -24.76 3.78 -4.21
C PHE A 271 -26.24 3.86 -4.61
N TYR A 272 -26.89 5.02 -4.40
CA TYR A 272 -28.28 5.20 -4.80
C TYR A 272 -28.45 5.20 -6.32
N GLN A 273 -27.49 5.70 -7.09
CA GLN A 273 -27.48 5.56 -8.55
C GLN A 273 -27.43 4.09 -8.97
N ILE A 274 -26.53 3.29 -8.37
CA ILE A 274 -26.45 1.84 -8.60
C ILE A 274 -27.75 1.16 -8.21
N SER A 275 -28.33 1.52 -7.05
CA SER A 275 -29.63 0.99 -6.60
C SER A 275 -30.71 1.25 -7.64
N SER A 276 -30.84 2.48 -8.14
CA SER A 276 -31.86 2.83 -9.12
C SER A 276 -31.67 2.10 -10.44
N ILE A 277 -30.43 2.05 -10.96
CA ILE A 277 -30.13 1.34 -12.20
C ILE A 277 -30.40 -0.16 -12.06
N LEU A 278 -30.00 -0.78 -10.94
CA LEU A 278 -30.26 -2.19 -10.71
C LEU A 278 -31.76 -2.47 -10.59
N ALA A 279 -32.50 -1.61 -9.88
CA ALA A 279 -33.95 -1.74 -9.73
C ALA A 279 -34.68 -1.72 -11.08
N GLU A 280 -34.24 -0.90 -12.04
CA GLU A 280 -34.79 -0.89 -13.40
C GLU A 280 -34.43 -2.16 -14.20
N GLN A 281 -33.36 -2.86 -13.83
CA GLN A 281 -32.90 -4.07 -14.51
C GLN A 281 -33.46 -5.37 -13.94
N VAL A 282 -34.12 -5.33 -12.77
CA VAL A 282 -34.69 -6.52 -12.13
C VAL A 282 -36.19 -6.38 -12.01
N ASN A 283 -36.93 -7.38 -12.50
CA ASN A 283 -38.38 -7.36 -12.47
C ASN A 283 -38.92 -7.81 -11.10
N VAL A 284 -38.97 -6.87 -10.15
CA VAL A 284 -39.55 -7.08 -8.81
C VAL A 284 -40.49 -5.95 -8.42
N PRO A 285 -41.57 -6.25 -7.67
CA PRO A 285 -42.49 -5.23 -7.19
C PRO A 285 -41.90 -4.36 -6.07
N ILE A 286 -40.91 -4.87 -5.32
CA ILE A 286 -40.32 -4.19 -4.18
C ILE A 286 -38.79 -4.24 -4.30
N PHE A 287 -38.19 -3.06 -4.45
CA PHE A 287 -36.74 -2.90 -4.43
C PHE A 287 -36.38 -1.82 -3.41
N GLU A 288 -35.61 -2.18 -2.40
CA GLU A 288 -35.21 -1.28 -1.32
C GLU A 288 -33.68 -1.26 -1.19
N SER A 289 -33.17 -0.17 -0.62
CA SER A 289 -31.75 0.01 -0.32
C SER A 289 -31.56 0.18 1.18
N ALA A 290 -30.52 -0.43 1.75
CA ALA A 290 -30.20 -0.28 3.16
C ALA A 290 -28.69 -0.35 3.45
N PHE A 291 -28.33 0.02 4.67
CA PHE A 291 -26.95 0.10 5.10
C PHE A 291 -26.68 -0.66 6.40
N MET A 292 -25.50 -1.26 6.51
CA MET A 292 -25.02 -1.93 7.72
C MET A 292 -24.68 -0.96 8.86
N GLY A 293 -24.37 0.30 8.53
CA GLY A 293 -24.12 1.37 9.50
C GLY A 293 -23.83 2.72 8.83
N VAL A 294 -23.55 3.75 9.63
CA VAL A 294 -23.21 5.14 9.23
C VAL A 294 -24.34 5.90 8.50
N THR A 295 -25.03 5.26 7.57
CA THR A 295 -26.09 5.80 6.74
C THR A 295 -27.42 5.11 7.07
N THR A 296 -28.52 5.80 6.82
CA THR A 296 -29.89 5.27 6.93
C THR A 296 -30.55 5.20 5.55
N PRO A 297 -31.48 4.27 5.32
CA PRO A 297 -32.09 3.35 6.29
C PRO A 297 -31.17 2.17 6.67
N THR A 298 -31.31 1.68 7.90
CA THR A 298 -30.62 0.48 8.37
C THR A 298 -31.21 -0.77 7.73
N VAL A 299 -30.45 -1.87 7.69
CA VAL A 299 -30.95 -3.17 7.19
C VAL A 299 -32.26 -3.58 7.88
N GLY A 300 -32.39 -3.37 9.20
CA GLY A 300 -33.64 -3.67 9.92
C GLY A 300 -34.82 -2.82 9.45
N GLN A 301 -34.62 -1.53 9.19
CA GLN A 301 -35.65 -0.66 8.61
C GLN A 301 -36.03 -1.09 7.19
N GLY A 302 -35.04 -1.50 6.37
CA GLY A 302 -35.27 -2.02 5.03
C GLY A 302 -36.10 -3.31 5.04
N ILE A 303 -35.76 -4.27 5.91
CA ILE A 303 -36.53 -5.50 6.08
C ILE A 303 -37.97 -5.19 6.51
N ALA A 304 -38.16 -4.37 7.55
CA ALA A 304 -39.49 -4.01 8.04
C ALA A 304 -40.34 -3.39 6.94
N ARG A 305 -39.77 -2.49 6.14
CA ARG A 305 -40.45 -1.84 5.01
C ARG A 305 -40.81 -2.85 3.91
N CYS A 306 -39.93 -3.78 3.55
CA CYS A 306 -40.25 -4.84 2.60
C CYS A 306 -41.44 -5.70 3.07
N VAL A 307 -41.50 -6.02 4.37
CA VAL A 307 -42.62 -6.76 4.96
C VAL A 307 -43.91 -5.95 4.93
N GLU A 308 -43.88 -4.66 5.30
CA GLU A 308 -45.03 -3.76 5.26
C GLU A 308 -45.60 -3.60 3.84
N LEU A 309 -44.73 -3.61 2.82
CA LEU A 309 -45.11 -3.57 1.41
C LEU A 309 -45.65 -4.92 0.89
N GLY A 310 -45.69 -5.96 1.73
CA GLY A 310 -46.35 -7.23 1.43
C GLY A 310 -45.45 -8.33 0.88
N ALA A 311 -44.13 -8.19 0.97
CA ALA A 311 -43.20 -9.24 0.53
C ALA A 311 -43.44 -10.57 1.27
N LYS A 312 -43.41 -11.68 0.53
CA LYS A 312 -43.39 -13.06 1.06
C LYS A 312 -42.02 -13.71 0.94
N LYS A 313 -41.15 -13.14 0.10
CA LYS A 313 -39.73 -13.48 0.01
C LYS A 313 -38.91 -12.20 0.00
N ILE A 314 -37.83 -12.15 0.76
CA ILE A 314 -36.86 -11.03 0.74
C ILE A 314 -35.48 -11.60 0.45
N ILE A 315 -34.87 -11.14 -0.64
CA ILE A 315 -33.48 -11.43 -0.97
C ILE A 315 -32.63 -10.27 -0.46
N MET A 316 -31.83 -10.54 0.56
CA MET A 316 -30.79 -9.64 1.05
C MET A 316 -29.60 -9.75 0.10
N LEU A 317 -29.35 -8.71 -0.71
CA LEU A 317 -28.33 -8.68 -1.74
C LEU A 317 -27.12 -7.85 -1.26
N PRO A 318 -26.00 -8.48 -0.87
CA PRO A 318 -24.85 -7.77 -0.35
C PRO A 318 -24.06 -7.06 -1.47
N TYR A 319 -23.89 -5.75 -1.36
CA TYR A 319 -22.97 -4.97 -2.20
C TYR A 319 -21.58 -4.90 -1.53
N PHE A 320 -20.89 -6.05 -1.51
CA PHE A 320 -19.59 -6.24 -0.86
C PHE A 320 -18.63 -7.03 -1.75
N LEU A 321 -17.33 -6.72 -1.68
CA LEU A 321 -16.31 -7.38 -2.49
C LEU A 321 -15.97 -8.78 -2.00
N PHE A 322 -15.72 -8.92 -0.69
CA PHE A 322 -15.18 -10.12 -0.07
C PHE A 322 -15.88 -10.38 1.27
N THR A 323 -15.62 -11.55 1.84
CA THR A 323 -16.11 -11.91 3.17
C THR A 323 -15.54 -10.98 4.26
N GLY A 324 -16.13 -11.04 5.45
CA GLY A 324 -15.71 -10.24 6.58
C GLY A 324 -16.73 -10.18 7.70
N ILE A 325 -16.41 -9.38 8.72
CA ILE A 325 -17.25 -9.17 9.92
C ILE A 325 -18.67 -8.72 9.55
N LEU A 326 -18.83 -7.93 8.48
CA LEU A 326 -20.15 -7.45 8.04
C LEU A 326 -21.00 -8.55 7.42
N MET A 327 -20.39 -9.51 6.71
CA MET A 327 -21.10 -10.67 6.18
C MET A 327 -21.56 -11.60 7.32
N GLU A 328 -20.69 -11.88 8.30
CA GLU A 328 -21.08 -12.64 9.50
C GLU A 328 -22.21 -11.96 10.28
N ARG A 329 -22.17 -10.62 10.38
CA ARG A 329 -23.23 -9.85 11.02
C ARG A 329 -24.54 -9.94 10.24
N MET A 330 -24.48 -9.84 8.91
CA MET A 330 -25.67 -9.98 8.05
C MET A 330 -26.31 -11.37 8.19
N ALA A 331 -25.49 -12.42 8.25
CA ALA A 331 -25.96 -13.79 8.48
C ALA A 331 -26.75 -13.93 9.80
N ARG A 332 -26.25 -13.35 10.90
CA ARG A 332 -26.98 -13.32 12.18
C ARG A 332 -28.29 -12.53 12.07
N MET A 333 -28.25 -11.37 11.42
CA MET A 333 -29.45 -10.55 11.21
C MET A 333 -30.53 -11.30 10.41
N ALA A 334 -30.17 -12.03 9.34
CA ALA A 334 -31.15 -12.82 8.58
C ALA A 334 -31.80 -13.92 9.42
N GLN A 335 -31.05 -14.58 10.32
CA GLN A 335 -31.61 -15.56 11.25
C GLN A 335 -32.61 -14.91 12.22
N GLU A 336 -32.25 -13.75 12.79
CA GLU A 336 -33.12 -12.98 13.68
C GLU A 336 -34.40 -12.50 12.97
N PHE A 337 -34.28 -12.01 11.74
CA PHE A 337 -35.43 -11.59 10.94
C PHE A 337 -36.31 -12.76 10.51
N SER A 338 -35.72 -13.91 10.15
CA SER A 338 -36.48 -15.12 9.79
C SER A 338 -37.31 -15.62 10.98
N ALA A 339 -36.77 -15.52 12.20
CA ALA A 339 -37.52 -15.83 13.43
C ALA A 339 -38.64 -14.81 13.72
N SER A 340 -38.39 -13.53 13.43
CA SER A 340 -39.35 -12.44 13.68
C SER A 340 -40.48 -12.37 12.65
N TYR A 341 -40.21 -12.78 11.41
CA TYR A 341 -41.12 -12.72 10.27
C TYR A 341 -41.36 -14.12 9.69
N ALA A 342 -41.91 -15.03 10.48
CA ALA A 342 -42.07 -16.45 10.14
C ALA A 342 -42.88 -16.74 8.85
N SER A 343 -43.65 -15.77 8.34
CA SER A 343 -44.42 -15.87 7.09
C SER A 343 -43.69 -15.33 5.86
N VAL A 344 -42.43 -14.91 6.02
CA VAL A 344 -41.58 -14.32 4.98
C VAL A 344 -40.29 -15.14 4.86
N GLU A 345 -40.03 -15.66 3.67
CA GLU A 345 -38.75 -16.31 3.35
C GLU A 345 -37.66 -15.25 3.25
N ILE A 346 -36.62 -15.32 4.08
CA ILE A 346 -35.49 -14.39 4.02
C ILE A 346 -34.23 -15.17 3.65
N VAL A 347 -33.61 -14.78 2.54
CA VAL A 347 -32.40 -15.41 2.01
C VAL A 347 -31.34 -14.34 1.76
N ILE A 348 -30.07 -14.67 2.01
CA ILE A 348 -28.93 -13.81 1.69
C ILE A 348 -28.28 -14.35 0.41
N ALA A 349 -28.11 -13.49 -0.58
CA ALA A 349 -27.30 -13.78 -1.76
C ALA A 349 -25.80 -13.70 -1.43
N ASP A 350 -24.97 -14.35 -2.24
CA ASP A 350 -23.52 -14.28 -2.02
C ASP A 350 -22.96 -12.88 -2.33
N TYR A 351 -21.80 -12.55 -1.75
CA TYR A 351 -21.06 -11.32 -2.08
C TYR A 351 -20.30 -11.47 -3.41
N PHE A 352 -19.53 -10.48 -3.85
CA PHE A 352 -18.94 -10.53 -5.20
C PHE A 352 -17.90 -11.66 -5.28
N GLY A 353 -17.00 -11.75 -4.32
CA GLY A 353 -16.02 -12.82 -4.19
C GLY A 353 -15.14 -12.94 -5.43
N TYR A 354 -14.92 -14.19 -5.87
CA TYR A 354 -14.08 -14.50 -7.03
C TYR A 354 -14.78 -14.34 -8.39
N HIS A 355 -15.84 -13.54 -8.48
CA HIS A 355 -16.62 -13.43 -9.71
C HIS A 355 -15.73 -12.99 -10.89
N PRO A 356 -15.74 -13.70 -12.05
CA PRO A 356 -14.87 -13.37 -13.18
C PRO A 356 -15.05 -11.94 -13.69
N LYS A 357 -16.27 -11.41 -13.60
CA LYS A 357 -16.59 -10.04 -13.99
C LYS A 357 -15.90 -8.98 -13.13
N LEU A 358 -15.65 -9.24 -11.84
CA LEU A 358 -14.88 -8.33 -11.01
C LEU A 358 -13.41 -8.24 -11.48
N GLN A 359 -12.86 -9.35 -11.98
CA GLN A 359 -11.52 -9.37 -12.55
C GLN A 359 -11.45 -8.50 -13.81
N ASN A 360 -12.48 -8.56 -14.66
CA ASN A 360 -12.56 -7.70 -15.85
C ASN A 360 -12.50 -6.21 -15.47
N VAL A 361 -13.28 -5.81 -14.44
CA VAL A 361 -13.28 -4.42 -13.96
C VAL A 361 -11.89 -3.98 -13.51
N LEU A 362 -11.21 -4.77 -12.68
CA LEU A 362 -9.88 -4.39 -12.18
C LEU A 362 -8.82 -4.38 -13.29
N LEU A 363 -8.91 -5.29 -14.27
CA LEU A 363 -8.04 -5.28 -15.45
C LEU A 363 -8.29 -4.03 -16.31
N GLU A 364 -9.53 -3.59 -16.45
CA GLU A 364 -9.88 -2.34 -17.12
C GLU A 364 -9.30 -1.12 -16.37
N ARG A 365 -9.44 -1.07 -15.03
CA ARG A 365 -8.88 0.01 -14.21
C ARG A 365 -7.36 0.06 -14.29
N LEU A 366 -6.70 -1.10 -14.32
CA LEU A 366 -5.27 -1.20 -14.56
C LEU A 366 -4.90 -0.68 -15.96
N GLN A 367 -5.62 -1.09 -17.00
CA GLN A 367 -5.37 -0.63 -18.37
C GLN A 367 -5.51 0.89 -18.50
N GLN A 368 -6.56 1.47 -17.90
CA GLN A 368 -6.78 2.92 -17.84
C GLN A 368 -5.66 3.65 -17.10
N ALA A 369 -5.10 3.04 -16.04
CA ALA A 369 -3.94 3.60 -15.36
C ALA A 369 -2.69 3.54 -16.24
N MET A 370 -2.47 2.44 -16.97
CA MET A 370 -1.29 2.26 -17.82
C MET A 370 -1.30 3.16 -19.08
N ASP A 371 -2.48 3.43 -19.65
CA ASP A 371 -2.62 4.28 -20.84
C ASP A 371 -2.89 5.77 -20.54
N GLY A 372 -3.05 6.10 -19.26
CA GLY A 372 -3.23 7.48 -18.78
C GLY A 372 -4.66 8.02 -18.92
N THR A 373 -5.66 7.15 -19.18
CA THR A 373 -7.08 7.53 -19.21
C THR A 373 -7.79 7.44 -17.85
N SER A 374 -7.08 6.99 -16.81
CA SER A 374 -7.67 6.83 -15.48
C SER A 374 -8.08 8.16 -14.84
N THR A 375 -9.31 8.21 -14.36
CA THR A 375 -9.83 9.38 -13.61
C THR A 375 -9.30 9.45 -12.18
N GLY A 376 -8.67 8.39 -11.65
CA GLY A 376 -8.04 8.41 -10.32
C GLY A 376 -6.93 9.47 -10.20
N MET A 377 -6.30 9.87 -11.31
CA MET A 377 -5.35 10.97 -11.31
C MET A 377 -5.97 12.31 -10.85
N GLN A 378 -7.27 12.51 -11.09
CA GLN A 378 -7.99 13.69 -10.60
C GLN A 378 -8.05 13.70 -9.07
N ASP A 379 -8.13 12.53 -8.42
CA ASP A 379 -8.16 12.42 -6.97
C ASP A 379 -6.82 12.80 -6.34
N LEU A 380 -5.71 12.42 -6.99
CA LEU A 380 -4.38 12.90 -6.60
C LEU A 380 -4.26 14.42 -6.72
N GLU A 381 -4.82 15.02 -7.78
CA GLU A 381 -4.83 16.47 -7.96
C GLU A 381 -5.70 17.18 -6.91
N ASN A 382 -6.89 16.64 -6.64
CA ASN A 382 -7.81 17.14 -5.63
C ASN A 382 -7.15 17.07 -4.24
N PHE A 383 -6.47 15.97 -3.93
CA PHE A 383 -5.70 15.82 -2.69
C PHE A 383 -4.59 16.88 -2.60
N ARG A 384 -3.77 17.05 -3.63
CA ARG A 384 -2.72 18.09 -3.65
C ARG A 384 -3.30 19.50 -3.45
N GLN A 385 -4.48 19.78 -3.99
CA GLN A 385 -5.16 21.06 -3.80
C GLN A 385 -5.66 21.22 -2.36
N TYR A 386 -6.27 20.17 -1.80
CA TYR A 386 -6.71 20.13 -0.41
C TYR A 386 -5.55 20.39 0.56
N VAL A 387 -4.40 19.72 0.39
CA VAL A 387 -3.21 19.91 1.25
C VAL A 387 -2.70 21.35 1.18
N LYS A 388 -2.75 22.00 0.01
CA LYS A 388 -2.34 23.41 -0.14
C LYS A 388 -3.27 24.37 0.61
N GLU A 389 -4.57 24.07 0.64
CA GLU A 389 -5.59 24.94 1.22
C GLU A 389 -5.69 24.77 2.74
N TYR A 390 -5.59 23.54 3.24
CA TYR A 390 -5.91 23.20 4.63
C TYR A 390 -4.70 22.71 5.44
N GLY A 391 -3.56 22.43 4.78
CA GLY A 391 -2.47 21.65 5.38
C GLY A 391 -2.86 20.18 5.55
N TYR A 392 -1.88 19.33 5.85
CA TYR A 392 -2.13 17.93 6.17
C TYR A 392 -1.19 17.49 7.29
N GLU A 393 -1.77 17.15 8.45
CA GLU A 393 -1.06 16.49 9.54
C GLU A 393 -1.37 14.99 9.46
N HIS A 394 -0.34 14.17 9.21
CA HIS A 394 -0.43 12.71 9.27
C HIS A 394 -0.69 12.30 10.73
N HIS A 395 -1.95 12.02 11.07
CA HIS A 395 -2.26 11.26 12.27
C HIS A 395 -2.16 9.77 11.95
N HIS A 396 -1.00 9.18 12.21
CA HIS A 396 -0.87 7.74 12.33
C HIS A 396 -1.69 7.30 13.55
N HIS A 397 -2.81 6.61 13.31
CA HIS A 397 -3.61 5.97 14.36
C HIS A 397 -3.31 4.48 14.47
#